data_AF-A0A9N9RB32-F1
#
_entry.id   AF-A0A9N9RB32-F1
#
_cell.length_a   1.000
_cell.length_b   1.000
_cell.length_c   1.000
_cell.angle_alpha   90.00
_cell.angle_beta   90.00
_cell.angle_gamma   90.00
#
_symmetry.space_group_name_H-M   'P 1'
#
loop_
_entity.id
_entity.type
_entity.pdbx_description
1 polymer ?
#
loop_
_entity_poly.entity_id
_entity_poly.type
_entity_poly.pdbx_seq_one_letter_code
_entity_poly.pdbx_strand_id
1 'polypeptide(L)'
;MNISKISRELGLTRLTVRLWVNRFEEEGHVDARSRQPEHSYLISAKQSQRMVNLYATAPFTLMRTFAEEFDCSVRTIQRTLHRAGVHHRRPAKNNNNERTKQN
;
A
#
# COMPACT_ATOMS: atom_id res chain seq x y z
N MET A 1 -23.09 27.37 -21.95
CA MET A 1 -23.72 26.15 -21.38
C MET A 1 -24.84 26.53 -20.42
N ASN A 2 -26.10 26.10 -20.61
CA ASN A 2 -27.20 26.43 -19.68
C ASN A 2 -27.34 25.35 -18.60
N ILE A 3 -26.69 25.56 -17.46
CA ILE A 3 -26.63 24.63 -16.32
C ILE A 3 -28.02 24.27 -15.80
N SER A 4 -28.96 25.22 -15.77
CA SER A 4 -30.32 25.00 -15.29
C SER A 4 -31.13 24.08 -16.20
N LYS A 5 -30.93 24.17 -17.52
CA LYS A 5 -31.58 23.29 -18.50
C LYS A 5 -31.07 21.85 -18.35
N ILE A 6 -29.76 21.66 -18.30
CA ILE A 6 -29.11 20.35 -18.16
C ILE A 6 -29.49 19.68 -16.84
N SER A 7 -29.51 20.46 -15.75
CA SER A 7 -29.94 19.97 -14.42
C SER A 7 -31.37 19.42 -14.44
N ARG A 8 -32.29 20.08 -15.14
CA ARG A 8 -33.68 19.62 -15.28
C ARG A 8 -33.79 18.39 -16.16
N GLU A 9 -33.09 18.35 -17.30
CA GLU A 9 -33.13 17.23 -18.24
C GLU A 9 -32.53 15.95 -17.66
N LEU A 10 -31.47 16.06 -16.86
CA LEU A 10 -30.79 14.91 -16.25
C LEU A 10 -31.29 14.56 -14.85
N GLY A 11 -32.20 15.34 -14.27
CA GLY A 11 -32.67 15.14 -12.89
C GLY A 11 -31.56 15.30 -11.83
N LEU A 12 -30.47 15.99 -12.18
CA LEU A 12 -29.31 16.20 -11.31
C LEU A 12 -29.35 17.56 -10.64
N THR A 13 -28.61 17.71 -9.55
CA THR A 13 -28.46 19.03 -8.92
C THR A 13 -27.66 19.97 -9.83
N ARG A 14 -27.96 21.27 -9.77
CA ARG A 14 -27.17 22.31 -10.46
C ARG A 14 -25.69 22.30 -10.04
N LEU A 15 -25.39 21.87 -8.81
CA LEU A 15 -24.03 21.72 -8.30
C LEU A 15 -23.29 20.57 -9.01
N THR A 16 -23.93 19.42 -9.20
CA THR A 16 -23.37 18.29 -9.96
C THR A 16 -23.02 18.71 -11.38
N VAL A 17 -23.94 19.41 -12.05
CA VAL A 17 -23.71 19.91 -13.42
C VAL A 17 -22.56 20.91 -13.47
N ARG A 18 -22.47 21.83 -12.49
CA ARG A 18 -21.32 22.75 -12.36
C ARG A 18 -19.99 22.02 -12.21
N LEU A 19 -19.94 21.01 -11.34
CA LEU A 19 -18.72 20.21 -11.12
C LEU A 19 -18.28 19.48 -12.38
N TRP A 20 -19.22 18.95 -13.16
CA TRP A 20 -18.91 18.29 -14.43
C TRP A 20 -18.44 19.26 -15.50
N VAL A 21 -19.08 20.43 -15.62
CA VAL A 21 -18.64 21.47 -16.56
C VAL A 21 -17.24 21.94 -16.21
N ASN A 22 -16.98 22.27 -14.95
CA ASN A 22 -15.65 22.69 -14.50
C ASN A 22 -14.61 21.59 -14.76
N ARG A 23 -14.93 20.33 -14.45
CA ARG A 23 -14.02 19.21 -14.72
C ARG A 23 -13.74 19.05 -16.21
N PHE A 24 -14.75 19.18 -17.06
CA PHE A 24 -14.58 19.09 -18.50
C PHE A 24 -13.73 20.26 -19.04
N GLU A 25 -13.91 21.47 -18.52
CA GLU A 25 -13.10 22.63 -18.87
C GLU A 25 -11.63 22.49 -18.41
N GLU A 26 -11.39 21.87 -17.25
CA GLU A 26 -10.04 21.66 -16.69
C GLU A 26 -9.31 20.44 -17.28
N GLU A 27 -9.99 19.29 -17.41
CA GLU A 27 -9.40 17.98 -17.70
C GLU A 27 -9.75 17.46 -19.11
N GLY A 28 -10.73 18.07 -19.80
CA GLY A 28 -11.22 17.59 -21.10
C GLY A 28 -12.13 16.36 -21.04
N HIS A 29 -12.43 15.84 -19.84
CA HIS A 29 -13.32 14.70 -19.61
C HIS A 29 -14.15 14.85 -18.33
N VAL A 30 -15.19 14.05 -18.18
CA VAL A 30 -16.04 14.01 -16.98
C VAL A 30 -15.83 12.75 -16.12
N ASP A 31 -14.85 11.92 -16.47
CA ASP A 31 -14.57 10.67 -15.78
C ASP A 31 -14.33 10.87 -14.27
N ALA A 32 -14.66 9.84 -13.50
CA ALA A 32 -14.42 9.84 -12.07
C ALA A 32 -12.91 9.86 -11.80
N ARG A 33 -12.44 10.88 -11.07
CA ARG A 33 -11.07 10.89 -10.55
C ARG A 33 -10.84 9.61 -9.74
N SER A 34 -9.70 8.97 -9.95
CA SER A 34 -9.28 7.87 -9.09
C SER A 34 -9.25 8.38 -7.65
N ARG A 35 -9.81 7.60 -6.71
CA ARG A 35 -9.70 7.92 -5.29
C ARG A 35 -8.21 7.93 -4.96
N GLN A 36 -7.67 9.13 -4.74
CA GLN A 36 -6.31 9.26 -4.24
C GLN A 36 -6.31 8.68 -2.82
N PRO A 37 -5.46 7.70 -2.49
CA PRO A 37 -5.32 7.27 -1.12
C PRO A 37 -4.88 8.47 -0.27
N GLU A 38 -5.59 8.69 0.83
CA GLU A 38 -5.53 9.92 1.64
C GLU A 38 -4.13 10.28 2.17
N HIS A 39 -3.17 9.35 2.18
CA HIS A 39 -1.76 9.66 2.42
C HIS A 39 -0.86 8.61 1.76
N SER A 40 0.13 9.08 0.98
CA SER A 40 1.30 8.29 0.63
C SER A 40 2.02 7.91 1.92
N TYR A 41 2.29 6.61 2.07
CA TYR A 41 2.79 5.92 3.25
C TYR A 41 3.83 6.70 4.08
N LEU A 42 3.71 6.64 5.41
CA LEU A 42 4.70 7.13 6.38
C LEU A 42 6.15 6.70 6.07
N ILE A 43 6.33 5.62 5.30
CA ILE A 43 7.63 5.11 4.88
C ILE A 43 7.90 5.49 3.43
N SER A 44 8.99 6.24 3.22
CA SER A 44 9.51 6.57 1.89
C SER A 44 9.90 5.31 1.09
N ALA A 45 9.86 5.38 -0.23
CA ALA A 45 10.35 4.30 -1.10
C ALA A 45 11.80 3.89 -0.75
N LYS A 46 12.66 4.86 -0.43
CA LYS A 46 14.06 4.59 -0.04
C LYS A 46 14.16 3.81 1.28
N GLN A 47 13.35 4.17 2.27
CA GLN A 47 13.30 3.45 3.55
C GLN A 47 12.76 2.03 3.36
N SER A 48 11.72 1.88 2.54
CA SER A 48 11.16 0.57 2.19
C SER A 48 12.22 -0.35 1.58
N GLN A 49 13.01 0.17 0.63
CA GLN A 49 14.08 -0.60 0.00
C GLN A 49 15.19 -1.00 0.99
N ARG A 50 15.60 -0.07 1.88
CA ARG A 50 16.60 -0.38 2.92
C ARG A 50 16.10 -1.50 3.83
N MET A 51 14.82 -1.48 4.20
CA MET A 51 14.20 -2.49 5.04
C MET A 51 14.19 -3.88 4.39
N VAL A 52 13.87 -3.94 3.09
CA VAL A 52 13.91 -5.18 2.31
C VAL A 52 15.33 -5.73 2.22
N ASN A 53 16.32 -4.87 1.93
CA ASN A 53 17.72 -5.28 1.84
C ASN A 53 18.24 -5.83 3.18
N LEU A 54 17.90 -5.18 4.30
CA LEU A 54 18.32 -5.63 5.63
C LEU A 54 17.64 -6.94 6.03
N TYR A 55 16.37 -7.13 5.65
CA TYR A 55 15.71 -8.42 5.87
C TYR A 55 16.30 -9.54 5.01
N ALA A 56 16.77 -9.22 3.79
CA ALA A 56 17.42 -10.20 2.92
C ALA A 56 18.78 -10.67 3.45
N THR A 57 19.55 -9.80 4.12
CA THR A 57 20.84 -10.18 4.72
C THR A 57 20.68 -10.97 6.02
N ALA A 58 19.64 -10.68 6.80
CA ALA A 58 19.36 -11.32 8.08
C ALA A 58 17.91 -11.82 8.16
N PRO A 59 17.55 -12.88 7.40
CA PRO A 59 16.20 -13.42 7.43
C PRO A 59 15.84 -13.90 8.85
N PHE A 60 14.56 -13.82 9.20
CA PHE A 60 14.00 -14.19 10.51
C PHE A 60 14.39 -13.29 11.69
N THR A 61 15.10 -12.18 11.46
CA THR A 61 15.31 -11.17 12.50
C THR A 61 13.97 -10.66 13.05
N LEU A 62 13.91 -10.44 14.37
CA LEU A 62 12.68 -10.03 15.07
C LEU A 62 12.19 -8.68 14.53
N MET A 63 10.91 -8.62 14.14
CA MET A 63 10.29 -7.41 13.60
C MET A 63 10.34 -6.21 14.55
N ARG A 64 10.44 -6.45 15.87
CA ARG A 64 10.58 -5.41 16.89
C ARG A 64 11.90 -4.63 16.74
N THR A 65 12.98 -5.32 16.39
CA THR A 65 14.28 -4.70 16.14
C THR A 65 14.22 -3.75 14.94
N PHE A 66 13.53 -4.15 13.86
CA PHE A 66 13.29 -3.26 12.71
C PHE A 66 12.38 -2.09 13.07
N ALA A 67 11.36 -2.31 13.91
CA ALA A 67 10.46 -1.25 14.34
C ALA A 67 11.22 -0.14 15.09
N GLU A 68 12.17 -0.51 15.93
CA GLU A 68 13.08 0.42 16.62
C GLU A 68 14.04 1.12 15.64
N GLU A 69 14.66 0.40 14.70
CA GLU A 69 15.60 0.99 13.73
C GLU A 69 14.93 1.99 12.77
N PHE A 70 13.70 1.70 12.34
CA PHE A 70 12.97 2.51 11.35
C PHE A 70 11.96 3.48 11.99
N ASP A 71 11.94 3.60 13.32
CA ASP A 71 11.03 4.43 14.11
C ASP A 71 9.56 4.31 13.63
N CYS A 72 9.07 3.08 13.53
CA CYS A 72 7.72 2.84 13.05
C CYS A 72 7.11 1.58 13.67
N SER A 73 5.78 1.45 13.58
CA SER A 73 5.10 0.28 14.16
C SER A 73 5.51 -1.02 13.47
N VAL A 74 5.54 -2.12 14.23
CA VAL A 74 5.72 -3.48 13.69
C VAL A 74 4.74 -3.77 12.55
N ARG A 75 3.50 -3.28 12.65
CA ARG A 75 2.47 -3.43 11.60
C ARG A 75 2.89 -2.72 10.31
N THR A 76 3.55 -1.57 10.41
CA THR A 76 4.09 -0.84 9.25
C THR A 76 5.18 -1.66 8.57
N ILE A 77 6.14 -2.19 9.34
CA ILE A 77 7.20 -3.09 8.83
C ILE A 77 6.58 -4.28 8.08
N GLN A 78 5.63 -4.99 8.69
CA GLN A 78 5.00 -6.16 8.06
C GLN A 78 4.29 -5.82 6.76
N ARG A 79 3.56 -4.69 6.71
CA ARG A 79 2.87 -4.24 5.48
C ARG A 79 3.86 -3.88 4.38
N THR A 80 4.96 -3.22 4.73
CA THR A 80 6.00 -2.83 3.77
C THR A 80 6.71 -4.06 3.20
N LEU A 81 7.11 -5.03 4.03
CA LEU A 81 7.70 -6.29 3.55
C LEU A 81 6.73 -7.09 2.67
N HIS A 82 5.48 -7.22 3.10
CA HIS A 82 4.46 -7.94 2.34
C HIS A 82 4.24 -7.32 0.95
N ARG A 83 4.20 -5.98 0.87
CA ARG A 83 4.07 -5.27 -0.42
C ARG A 83 5.29 -5.44 -1.31
N ALA A 84 6.46 -5.59 -0.72
CA ALA A 84 7.69 -5.92 -1.44
C ALA A 84 7.81 -7.41 -1.82
N GLY A 85 6.79 -8.23 -1.54
CA GLY A 85 6.80 -9.67 -1.82
C GLY A 85 7.61 -10.51 -0.83
N VAL A 86 8.08 -9.91 0.26
CA VAL A 86 8.81 -10.61 1.33
C VAL A 86 7.80 -11.17 2.33
N HIS A 87 7.52 -12.46 2.19
CA HIS A 87 6.67 -13.19 3.11
C HIS A 87 7.49 -13.87 4.20
N HIS A 88 7.07 -13.73 5.46
CA HIS A 88 7.67 -14.48 6.57
C HIS A 88 7.52 -15.97 6.31
N ARG A 89 8.63 -16.64 5.99
CA ARG A 89 8.70 -18.09 6.02
C ARG A 89 9.07 -18.52 7.43
N ARG A 90 8.59 -19.68 7.88
CA ARG A 90 9.17 -20.32 9.06
C ARG A 90 10.38 -21.11 8.59
N PRO A 91 11.50 -21.15 9.34
CA PRO A 91 12.58 -22.07 9.02
C PRO A 91 12.01 -23.49 8.98
N ALA A 92 12.38 -24.26 7.95
CA ALA A 92 11.97 -25.65 7.84
C ALA A 92 12.45 -26.41 9.09
N LYS A 93 11.56 -27.20 9.70
CA LYS A 93 11.93 -28.07 10.81
C LYS A 93 12.93 -29.11 10.26
N ASN A 94 14.20 -28.99 10.65
CA ASN A 94 15.23 -29.93 10.25
C ASN A 94 15.00 -31.23 11.03
N ASN A 95 14.40 -32.25 10.41
CA ASN A 95 14.13 -33.55 11.04
C ASN A 95 15.37 -34.48 11.06
N ASN A 96 16.59 -33.95 10.92
CA ASN A 96 17.81 -34.75 10.74
C ASN A 96 18.41 -35.36 12.02
N ASN A 97 17.64 -35.55 13.09
CA ASN A 97 18.17 -36.05 14.37
C ASN A 97 17.73 -37.48 14.76
N GLU A 98 17.29 -38.31 13.80
CA GLU A 98 16.80 -39.68 14.06
C GLU A 98 17.65 -40.81 13.43
N ARG A 99 18.90 -40.56 13.00
CA ARG A 99 19.75 -41.60 12.38
C ARG A 99 21.07 -41.93 13.10
N THR A 100 21.26 -41.52 14.36
CA THR A 100 22.48 -41.84 15.14
C THR A 100 22.24 -42.74 16.35
N LYS A 101 21.22 -43.62 16.29
CA LYS A 101 21.08 -44.73 17.25
C LYS A 101 20.49 -45.97 16.58
N GLN A 102 21.29 -46.73 15.84
CA GLN A 102 21.15 -48.18 15.71
C GLN A 102 22.30 -48.79 14.91
N ASN A 103 23.03 -49.68 15.61
CA ASN A 103 24.02 -50.68 15.20
C ASN A 103 25.39 -50.21 14.71
#